data_AF-A0A9E6Z7A4-F1
#
_entry.id   AF-A0A9E6Z7A4-F1
#
_cell.length_a   1.000
_cell.length_b   1.000
_cell.length_c   1.000
_cell.angle_alpha   90.00
_cell.angle_beta   90.00
_cell.angle_gamma   90.00
#
_symmetry.space_group_name_H-M   'P 1'
#
loop_
_entity.id
_entity.type
_entity.pdbx_description
1 polymer ?
#
loop_
_entity_poly.entity_id
_entity_poly.type
_entity_poly.pdbx_seq_one_letter_code
_entity_poly.pdbx_strand_id
1 'polypeptide(L)'
;MKKLITTFHNKLTQSKSKFLISVPYTWLIIFLLIPIFLILKISVSESVLGIPPYKNLTVWSESTLQLFFDFENYLILFQDKLYRFALGQSIKLASIATLFCLVFGYPIAYFISRTKKSTQPFLLLLILLPFWTSFLLRVYAWIGLLSKNGLINHFLIKLHLISDPLPLLGQ
;
A
#
# COMPACT_ATOMS: atom_id res chain seq x y z
N MET A 1 -31.66 27.76 -38.04
CA MET A 1 -30.65 26.97 -38.78
C MET A 1 -29.25 26.95 -38.13
N LYS A 2 -28.63 28.09 -37.80
CA LYS A 2 -27.26 28.13 -37.21
C LYS A 2 -27.10 27.35 -35.88
N LYS A 3 -28.13 27.30 -35.03
CA LYS A 3 -28.12 26.57 -33.73
C LYS A 3 -28.07 25.03 -33.88
N LEU A 4 -28.60 24.49 -34.97
CA LEU A 4 -28.59 23.05 -35.25
C LEU A 4 -27.19 22.60 -35.71
N ILE A 5 -26.51 23.41 -36.53
CA ILE A 5 -25.18 23.11 -37.05
C ILE A 5 -24.12 23.17 -35.93
N THR A 6 -24.21 24.15 -35.02
CA THR A 6 -23.30 24.23 -33.87
C THR A 6 -23.51 23.10 -32.87
N THR A 7 -24.75 22.67 -32.64
CA THR A 7 -25.06 21.55 -31.75
C THR A 7 -24.55 20.21 -32.32
N PHE A 8 -24.68 20.01 -33.63
CA PHE A 8 -24.19 18.79 -34.29
C PHE A 8 -22.66 18.71 -34.30
N HIS A 9 -21.98 19.83 -34.58
CA HIS A 9 -20.52 19.90 -34.54
C HIS A 9 -19.97 19.65 -33.12
N ASN A 10 -20.63 20.20 -32.10
CA ASN A 10 -20.25 20.01 -30.69
C ASN A 10 -20.48 18.56 -30.20
N LYS A 11 -21.48 17.86 -30.75
CA LYS A 11 -21.72 16.43 -30.47
C LYS A 11 -20.67 15.52 -31.11
N LEU A 12 -20.23 15.87 -32.32
CA LEU A 12 -19.19 15.14 -33.06
C LEU A 12 -17.79 15.32 -32.44
N THR A 13 -17.47 16.52 -31.94
CA THR A 13 -16.22 16.78 -31.21
C THR A 13 -16.23 16.17 -29.80
N GLN A 14 -17.38 16.16 -29.10
CA GLN A 14 -17.51 15.42 -27.83
C GLN A 14 -17.31 13.92 -27.98
N SER A 15 -17.84 13.31 -29.06
CA SER A 15 -17.70 11.86 -29.29
C SER A 15 -16.25 11.45 -29.56
N LYS A 16 -15.51 12.25 -30.36
CA LYS A 16 -14.08 12.04 -30.61
C LYS A 16 -13.21 12.23 -29.36
N SER A 17 -13.54 13.21 -28.51
CA SER A 17 -12.85 13.43 -27.23
C SER A 17 -13.07 12.29 -26.24
N LYS A 18 -14.29 11.75 -26.14
CA LYS A 18 -14.58 10.58 -25.30
C LYS A 18 -13.84 9.33 -25.77
N PHE A 19 -13.70 9.14 -27.09
CA PHE A 19 -12.95 8.02 -27.65
C PHE A 19 -11.44 8.13 -27.41
N LEU A 20 -10.87 9.34 -27.46
CA LEU A 20 -9.45 9.56 -27.14
C LEU A 20 -9.14 9.29 -25.66
N ILE A 21 -10.07 9.65 -24.78
CA ILE A 21 -9.95 9.41 -23.33
C ILE A 21 -10.19 7.93 -23.00
N SER A 22 -11.09 7.23 -23.70
CA SER A 22 -11.41 5.84 -23.39
C SER A 22 -10.26 4.87 -23.63
N VAL A 23 -9.33 5.18 -24.54
CA VAL A 23 -8.18 4.30 -24.84
C VAL A 23 -7.24 4.13 -23.64
N PRO A 24 -6.70 5.20 -23.01
CA PRO A 24 -5.92 5.06 -21.78
C PRO A 24 -6.67 4.40 -20.62
N TYR A 25 -7.95 4.72 -20.41
CA TYR A 25 -8.74 4.09 -19.33
C TYR A 25 -8.96 2.61 -19.57
N THR A 26 -9.24 2.20 -20.81
CA THR A 26 -9.39 0.78 -21.17
C THR A 26 -8.09 0.03 -20.92
N TRP A 27 -6.95 0.63 -21.29
CA TRP A 27 -5.63 0.08 -20.99
C TRP A 27 -5.40 -0.11 -19.49
N LEU A 28 -5.67 0.92 -18.68
CA LEU A 28 -5.53 0.83 -17.21
C LEU A 28 -6.45 -0.24 -16.60
N ILE A 29 -7.70 -0.32 -17.05
CA ILE A 29 -8.66 -1.32 -16.57
C ILE A 29 -8.20 -2.73 -16.92
N ILE A 30 -7.74 -2.96 -18.16
CA ILE A 30 -7.23 -4.28 -18.57
C ILE A 30 -6.03 -4.68 -17.71
N PHE A 31 -5.04 -3.79 -17.56
CA PHE A 31 -3.84 -4.08 -16.76
C PHE A 31 -4.13 -4.22 -15.26
N LEU A 32 -5.20 -3.62 -14.75
CA LEU A 32 -5.65 -3.79 -13.38
C LEU A 32 -6.43 -5.09 -13.19
N LEU A 33 -7.30 -5.46 -14.13
CA LEU A 33 -8.16 -6.64 -14.03
C LEU A 33 -7.40 -7.95 -14.27
N ILE A 34 -6.43 -7.99 -15.18
CA ILE A 34 -5.63 -9.19 -15.46
C ILE A 34 -5.00 -9.80 -14.19
N PRO A 35 -4.19 -9.07 -13.40
CA PRO A 35 -3.56 -9.64 -12.21
C PRO A 35 -4.58 -10.00 -11.12
N ILE A 36 -5.65 -9.21 -10.96
CA ILE A 36 -6.73 -9.53 -10.02
C ILE A 36 -7.39 -10.86 -10.40
N PHE A 37 -7.70 -11.07 -11.67
CA PHE A 37 -8.31 -12.30 -12.15
C PHE A 37 -7.38 -13.51 -11.99
N LEU A 38 -6.08 -13.33 -12.23
CA LEU A 38 -5.07 -14.37 -11.98
C LEU A 38 -5.02 -14.76 -10.49
N ILE A 39 -4.99 -13.78 -9.58
CA ILE A 39 -4.98 -14.04 -8.13
C ILE A 39 -6.27 -14.74 -7.70
N LEU A 40 -7.43 -14.31 -8.21
CA LEU A 40 -8.71 -14.96 -7.92
C LEU A 40 -8.73 -16.42 -8.40
N LYS A 41 -8.21 -16.71 -9.59
CA LYS A 41 -8.08 -18.09 -10.08
C LYS A 41 -7.19 -18.92 -9.16
N ILE A 42 -6.03 -18.40 -8.75
CA ILE A 42 -5.10 -19.11 -7.87
C ILE A 42 -5.71 -19.31 -6.47
N SER A 43 -6.47 -18.34 -5.97
CA SER A 43 -7.02 -18.40 -4.61
C SER A 43 -8.04 -19.52 -4.40
N VAL A 44 -8.70 -19.99 -5.47
CA VAL A 44 -9.68 -21.08 -5.43
C VAL A 44 -9.11 -22.39 -6.02
N SER A 45 -7.83 -22.39 -6.38
CA SER A 45 -7.12 -23.58 -6.86
C SER A 45 -6.61 -24.43 -5.70
N GLU A 46 -6.61 -25.75 -5.89
CA GLU A 46 -5.97 -26.70 -4.98
C GLU A 46 -4.46 -26.41 -4.89
N SER A 47 -3.95 -26.22 -3.66
CA SER A 47 -2.54 -26.01 -3.38
C SER A 47 -1.80 -27.33 -3.48
N VAL A 48 -0.97 -27.51 -4.50
CA VAL A 48 -0.20 -28.74 -4.73
C VAL A 48 1.30 -28.47 -4.61
N LEU A 49 2.05 -29.44 -4.09
CA LEU A 49 3.51 -29.41 -4.07
C LEU A 49 4.02 -29.65 -5.50
N GLY A 50 4.27 -28.58 -6.25
CA GLY A 50 4.72 -28.62 -7.65
C GLY A 50 5.09 -27.26 -8.22
N ILE A 51 5.53 -27.24 -9.48
CA ILE A 51 5.78 -26.01 -10.26
C ILE A 51 4.83 -26.04 -11.46
N PRO A 52 3.82 -25.16 -11.54
CA PRO A 52 3.42 -24.14 -10.57
C PRO A 52 2.80 -24.73 -9.28
N PRO A 53 2.86 -24.01 -8.13
CA PRO A 53 2.38 -24.48 -6.83
C PRO A 53 0.85 -24.41 -6.69
N TYR A 54 0.12 -24.66 -7.78
CA TYR A 54 -1.35 -24.67 -7.84
C TYR A 54 -1.82 -25.53 -9.01
N LYS A 55 -2.96 -26.20 -8.84
CA LYS A 55 -3.58 -26.99 -9.90
C LYS A 55 -4.44 -26.11 -10.81
N ASN A 56 -4.41 -26.34 -12.12
CA ASN A 56 -5.30 -25.65 -13.05
C ASN A 56 -6.76 -26.00 -12.75
N LEU A 57 -7.60 -24.98 -12.55
CA LEU A 57 -9.05 -25.13 -12.29
C LEU A 57 -9.80 -25.88 -13.39
N THR A 58 -9.28 -25.83 -14.62
CA THR A 58 -9.85 -26.47 -15.80
C THR A 58 -8.87 -27.52 -16.31
N VAL A 59 -9.14 -28.79 -16.03
CA VAL A 59 -8.44 -29.90 -16.66
C VAL A 59 -9.30 -30.35 -17.84
N TRP A 60 -8.80 -30.12 -19.05
CA TRP A 60 -9.40 -30.69 -20.25
C TRP A 60 -8.96 -32.15 -20.32
N SER A 61 -9.84 -33.07 -19.88
CA SER A 61 -9.65 -34.51 -20.02
C SER A 61 -10.92 -35.11 -20.61
N GLU A 62 -10.74 -35.93 -21.64
CA GLU A 62 -11.76 -36.76 -22.29
C GLU A 62 -13.14 -36.10 -22.43
N SER A 63 -13.19 -34.97 -23.16
CA SER A 63 -14.42 -34.29 -23.59
C SER A 63 -15.35 -33.71 -22.51
N THR A 64 -14.93 -33.68 -21.24
CA THR A 64 -15.68 -33.00 -20.17
C THR A 64 -14.83 -31.92 -19.50
N LEU A 65 -15.42 -30.73 -19.33
CA LEU A 65 -14.85 -29.63 -18.57
C LEU A 65 -15.08 -29.88 -17.08
N GLN A 66 -14.07 -30.35 -16.36
CA GLN A 66 -14.13 -30.49 -14.91
C GLN A 66 -13.56 -29.25 -14.24
N LEU A 67 -14.41 -28.58 -13.43
CA LEU A 67 -14.06 -27.43 -12.61
C LEU A 67 -13.81 -27.90 -11.18
N PHE A 68 -12.58 -27.77 -10.70
CA PHE A 68 -12.23 -28.04 -9.31
C PHE A 68 -12.13 -26.71 -8.57
N PHE A 69 -12.98 -26.50 -7.57
CA PHE A 69 -12.93 -25.34 -6.68
C PHE A 69 -12.56 -25.82 -5.28
N ASP A 70 -11.50 -25.25 -4.72
CA ASP A 70 -11.03 -25.56 -3.38
C ASP A 70 -11.11 -24.32 -2.50
N PHE A 71 -11.82 -24.44 -1.37
CA PHE A 71 -11.98 -23.37 -0.38
C PHE A 71 -11.20 -23.64 0.92
N GLU A 72 -10.48 -24.76 1.01
CA GLU A 72 -9.70 -25.13 2.19
C GLU A 72 -8.58 -24.13 2.45
N ASN A 73 -8.03 -23.52 1.40
CA ASN A 73 -7.04 -22.43 1.49
C ASN A 73 -7.50 -21.25 2.37
N TYR A 74 -8.81 -20.94 2.39
CA TYR A 74 -9.35 -19.86 3.23
C TYR A 74 -9.49 -20.28 4.69
N LEU A 75 -9.66 -21.58 4.96
CA LEU A 75 -9.82 -22.13 6.30
C LEU A 75 -8.51 -22.05 7.09
N ILE A 76 -7.37 -22.19 6.40
CA ILE A 76 -6.01 -22.04 6.97
C ILE A 76 -5.85 -20.68 7.65
N LEU A 77 -6.41 -19.60 7.08
CA LEU A 77 -6.33 -18.24 7.64
C LEU A 77 -6.88 -18.16 9.08
N PHE A 78 -7.89 -18.96 9.39
CA PHE A 78 -8.56 -18.97 10.69
C PHE A 78 -8.06 -20.06 11.63
N GLN A 79 -7.56 -21.17 11.11
CA GLN A 79 -7.11 -22.30 11.92
C GLN A 79 -5.66 -22.11 12.38
N ASP A 80 -4.79 -21.67 11.48
CA ASP A 80 -3.38 -21.53 11.77
C ASP A 80 -3.13 -20.35 12.72
N LYS A 81 -2.34 -20.62 13.76
CA LYS A 81 -1.94 -19.64 14.77
C LYS A 81 -1.06 -18.54 14.15
N LEU A 82 -0.20 -18.88 13.18
CA LEU A 82 0.70 -17.92 12.54
C LEU A 82 -0.07 -16.87 11.74
N TYR A 83 -1.01 -17.31 10.90
CA TYR A 83 -1.83 -16.40 10.09
C TYR A 83 -2.72 -15.50 10.96
N ARG A 84 -3.40 -16.07 11.98
CA ARG A 84 -4.18 -15.27 12.93
C ARG A 84 -3.32 -14.25 13.68
N PHE A 85 -2.12 -14.64 14.11
CA PHE A 85 -1.20 -13.73 14.76
C PHE A 85 -0.78 -12.60 13.83
N ALA A 86 -0.39 -12.90 12.59
CA ALA A 86 0.01 -11.89 11.61
C ALA A 86 -1.13 -10.91 11.29
N LEU A 87 -2.36 -11.41 11.12
CA LEU A 87 -3.55 -10.58 10.91
C LEU A 87 -3.83 -9.67 12.12
N GLY A 88 -3.78 -10.23 13.33
CA GLY A 88 -3.96 -9.48 14.57
C GLY A 88 -2.91 -8.38 14.74
N GLN A 89 -1.64 -8.68 14.46
CA GLN A 89 -0.57 -7.68 14.52
C GLN A 89 -0.74 -6.58 13.48
N SER A 90 -1.15 -6.93 12.26
CA SER A 90 -1.39 -5.96 11.18
C SER A 90 -2.51 -4.99 11.53
N ILE A 91 -3.64 -5.51 12.03
CA ILE A 91 -4.77 -4.69 12.48
C ILE A 91 -4.35 -3.81 13.65
N LYS A 92 -3.70 -4.39 14.67
CA LYS A 92 -3.23 -3.65 15.84
C LYS A 92 -2.30 -2.50 15.43
N LEU A 93 -1.31 -2.77 14.58
CA LEU A 93 -0.37 -1.75 14.12
C LEU A 93 -1.07 -0.66 13.31
N ALA A 94 -1.97 -1.04 12.39
CA ALA A 94 -2.75 -0.09 11.61
C ALA A 94 -3.62 0.81 12.51
N SER A 95 -4.36 0.23 13.46
CA SER A 95 -5.20 0.99 14.39
C SER A 95 -4.39 1.96 15.25
N ILE A 96 -3.26 1.50 15.80
CA ILE A 96 -2.36 2.34 16.60
C ILE A 96 -1.79 3.47 15.74
N ALA A 97 -1.32 3.17 14.54
CA ALA A 97 -0.78 4.17 13.61
C ALA A 97 -1.83 5.20 13.21
N THR A 98 -3.07 4.79 12.91
CA THR A 98 -4.18 5.69 12.61
C THR A 98 -4.50 6.58 13.81
N LEU A 99 -4.58 6.03 15.01
CA LEU A 99 -4.85 6.81 16.22
C LEU A 99 -3.77 7.88 16.44
N PHE A 100 -2.49 7.51 16.37
CA PHE A 100 -1.40 8.46 16.49
C PHE A 100 -1.41 9.51 15.38
N CYS A 101 -1.75 9.12 14.15
CA CYS A 101 -1.91 10.05 13.04
C CYS A 101 -3.01 11.09 13.31
N LEU A 102 -4.16 10.68 13.87
CA LEU A 102 -5.19 11.64 14.27
C LEU A 102 -4.72 12.54 15.43
N VAL A 103 -4.15 11.93 16.48
CA VAL A 103 -3.73 12.66 17.69
C VAL A 103 -2.67 13.71 17.39
N PHE A 104 -1.70 13.43 16.52
CA PHE A 104 -0.66 14.38 16.16
C PHE A 104 -0.99 15.21 14.93
N GLY A 105 -1.56 14.59 13.89
CA GLY A 105 -1.86 15.26 12.62
C GLY A 105 -2.96 16.30 12.74
N TYR A 106 -4.01 16.05 13.53
CA TYR A 106 -5.12 16.99 13.68
C TYR A 106 -4.70 18.30 14.35
N PRO A 107 -3.99 18.31 15.51
CA PRO A 107 -3.48 19.55 16.10
C PRO A 107 -2.55 20.31 15.16
N ILE A 108 -1.62 19.61 14.48
CA ILE A 108 -0.67 20.27 13.56
C ILE A 108 -1.42 20.95 12.41
N ALA A 109 -2.39 20.28 11.79
CA ALA A 109 -3.20 20.86 10.72
C ALA A 109 -4.01 22.07 11.22
N TYR A 110 -4.56 21.97 12.43
CA TYR A 110 -5.29 23.06 13.08
C TYR A 110 -4.39 24.28 13.31
N PHE A 111 -3.18 24.11 13.85
CA PHE A 111 -2.22 25.19 14.04
C PHE A 111 -1.84 25.87 12.71
N ILE A 112 -1.62 25.09 11.65
CA ILE A 112 -1.29 25.63 10.32
C ILE A 112 -2.44 26.44 9.75
N SER A 113 -3.68 25.96 9.89
CA SER A 113 -4.87 26.68 9.40
C SER A 113 -5.08 28.05 10.07
N ARG A 114 -4.57 28.23 11.29
CA ARG A 114 -4.65 29.47 12.07
C ARG A 114 -3.43 30.37 11.95
N THR A 115 -2.42 29.94 11.20
CA THR A 115 -1.18 30.69 11.03
C THR A 115 -1.31 31.76 9.94
N LYS A 116 -0.49 32.81 9.98
CA LYS A 116 -0.46 33.90 8.99
C LYS A 116 -0.30 33.32 7.57
N LYS A 117 -1.00 33.92 6.59
CA LYS A 117 -0.98 33.48 5.19
C LYS A 117 0.42 33.49 4.55
N SER A 118 1.34 34.32 5.04
CA SER A 118 2.72 34.37 4.55
C SER A 118 3.58 33.17 4.98
N THR A 119 3.35 32.60 6.17
CA THR A 119 4.16 31.47 6.69
C THR A 119 3.51 30.11 6.45
N GLN A 120 2.20 30.07 6.17
CA GLN A 120 1.47 28.83 5.88
C GLN A 120 2.14 27.95 4.80
N PRO A 121 2.60 28.49 3.64
CA PRO A 121 3.25 27.67 2.61
C PRO A 121 4.57 27.04 3.10
N PHE A 122 5.33 27.75 3.92
CA PHE A 122 6.60 27.26 4.48
C PHE A 122 6.37 26.12 5.48
N LEU A 123 5.35 26.22 6.35
CA LEU A 123 5.00 25.15 7.28
C LEU A 123 4.52 23.89 6.54
N LEU A 124 3.73 24.06 5.49
CA LEU A 124 3.30 22.94 4.63
C LEU A 124 4.51 22.28 3.96
N LEU A 125 5.44 23.07 3.42
CA LEU A 125 6.68 22.56 2.82
C LEU A 125 7.48 21.71 3.82
N LEU A 126 7.63 22.17 5.07
CA LEU A 126 8.39 21.45 6.10
C LEU A 126 7.79 20.08 6.42
N ILE A 127 6.46 19.96 6.42
CA ILE A 127 5.75 18.68 6.64
C ILE A 127 5.86 17.75 5.44
N LEU A 128 5.86 18.30 4.22
CA LEU A 128 6.00 17.52 2.99
C LEU A 128 7.44 17.08 2.74
N LEU A 129 8.45 17.77 3.28
CA LEU A 129 9.87 17.44 3.12
C LEU A 129 10.20 15.97 3.46
N PRO A 130 9.82 15.42 4.64
CA PRO A 130 10.10 14.02 4.95
C PRO A 130 9.40 13.02 4.02
N PHE A 131 8.29 13.41 3.38
CA PHE A 131 7.62 12.58 2.37
C PHE A 131 8.45 12.42 1.10
N TRP A 132 9.24 13.43 0.73
CA TRP A 132 10.12 13.40 -0.45
C TRP A 132 11.39 12.57 -0.24
N THR A 133 11.68 12.13 0.99
CA THR A 133 12.83 11.28 1.27
C THR A 133 12.53 9.81 1.00
N SER A 134 13.44 9.13 0.28
CA SER A 134 13.34 7.70 -0.02
C SER A 134 13.14 6.89 1.28
N PHE A 135 12.20 5.95 1.24
CA PHE A 135 11.94 5.04 2.37
C PHE A 135 13.22 4.31 2.80
N LEU A 136 14.09 3.93 1.86
CA LEU A 136 15.37 3.27 2.15
C LEU A 136 16.31 4.15 2.99
N LEU A 137 16.43 5.43 2.67
CA LEU A 137 17.25 6.36 3.45
C LEU A 137 16.73 6.50 4.88
N ARG A 138 15.40 6.55 5.05
CA ARG A 138 14.79 6.58 6.39
C ARG A 138 15.09 5.30 7.17
N VAL A 139 14.99 4.12 6.54
CA VAL A 139 15.34 2.83 7.16
C VAL A 139 16.82 2.79 7.55
N TYR A 140 17.74 3.19 6.68
CA TYR A 140 19.17 3.22 7.00
C TYR A 140 19.52 4.22 8.11
N ALA A 141 18.84 5.37 8.14
CA ALA A 141 19.01 6.33 9.22
C ALA A 141 18.58 5.73 10.56
N TRP A 142 17.44 5.04 10.63
CA TRP A 142 17.02 4.31 11.83
C TRP A 142 18.02 3.22 12.22
N ILE A 143 18.51 2.44 11.25
CA ILE A 143 19.51 1.39 11.50
C ILE A 143 20.79 2.00 12.09
N GLY A 144 21.32 3.06 11.47
CA GLY A 144 22.52 3.75 11.97
C GLY A 144 22.32 4.39 13.34
N LEU A 145 21.13 4.92 13.61
CA LEU A 145 20.81 5.61 14.86
C LEU A 145 20.57 4.64 16.03
N LEU A 146 19.98 3.47 15.77
CA LEU A 146 19.75 2.39 16.76
C LEU A 146 20.89 1.35 16.80
N SER A 147 21.89 1.47 15.94
CA SER A 147 23.06 0.59 15.97
C SER A 147 23.76 0.64 17.34
N LYS A 148 24.50 -0.42 17.68
CA LYS A 148 25.29 -0.49 18.91
C LYS A 148 26.23 0.71 19.07
N ASN A 149 26.83 1.17 17.97
CA ASN A 149 27.67 2.38 17.92
C ASN A 149 26.92 3.61 17.38
N GLY A 150 25.58 3.56 17.40
CA GLY A 150 24.72 4.62 16.89
C GLY A 150 24.63 5.83 17.81
N LEU A 151 24.07 6.91 17.27
CA LEU A 151 23.92 8.17 17.99
C LEU A 151 23.16 8.00 19.31
N ILE A 152 22.10 7.18 19.36
CA ILE A 152 21.34 6.96 20.60
C ILE A 152 22.23 6.41 21.71
N ASN A 153 22.97 5.33 21.45
CA ASN A 153 23.82 4.71 22.45
C ASN A 153 24.91 5.66 22.92
N HIS A 154 25.50 6.43 22.01
CA HIS A 154 26.49 7.45 22.38
C HIS A 154 25.91 8.56 23.27
N PHE A 155 24.69 9.04 22.96
CA PHE A 155 23.99 10.02 23.79
C PHE A 155 23.63 9.46 25.18
N LEU A 156 23.17 8.21 25.27
CA LEU A 156 22.81 7.56 26.53
C LEU A 156 24.03 7.32 27.44
N ILE A 157 25.16 6.90 26.88
CA ILE A 157 26.43 6.74 27.61
C ILE A 157 26.93 8.12 28.09
N LYS A 158 26.85 9.15 27.24
CA LYS A 158 27.27 10.51 27.61
C LYS A 158 26.42 11.09 28.76
N LEU A 159 25.13 10.76 28.79
CA LEU A 159 24.22 11.10 29.89
C LEU A 159 24.42 10.22 31.14
N HIS A 160 25.38 9.29 31.12
CA HIS A 160 25.66 8.33 32.19
C HIS A 160 24.43 7.49 32.61
N LEU A 161 23.48 7.31 31.69
CA LEU A 161 22.28 6.49 31.91
C LEU A 161 22.56 4.99 31.71
N ILE A 162 23.60 4.66 30.93
CA ILE A 162 24.06 3.29 30.65
C ILE A 162 25.60 3.23 30.61
N SER A 163 26.17 2.11 31.03
CA SER A 163 27.62 1.88 31.05
C SER A 163 28.13 1.23 29.76
N ASP A 164 27.31 0.36 29.16
CA ASP A 164 27.63 -0.39 27.93
C ASP A 164 26.57 -0.12 26.85
N PRO A 165 26.95 -0.12 25.56
CA PRO A 165 26.02 0.12 24.47
C PRO A 165 24.99 -1.00 24.36
N LEU A 166 23.71 -0.62 24.36
CA LEU A 166 22.58 -1.54 24.29
C LEU A 166 22.44 -2.12 22.86
N PRO A 167 22.20 -3.44 22.71
CA PRO A 167 21.84 -4.03 21.43
C PRO A 167 20.37 -3.73 21.11
N LEU A 168 20.11 -2.53 20.58
CA LEU A 168 18.76 -2.06 20.23
C LEU A 168 18.26 -2.60 18.89
N LEU A 169 19.18 -2.93 17.98
CA LEU A 169 18.95 -3.73 16.79
C LEU A 169 19.63 -5.08 17.00
N GLY A 170 18.96 -6.15 16.56
CA GLY A 170 19.34 -7.54 16.86
C GLY A 170 20.85 -7.81 16.80
N GLN A 171 21.32 -8.44 17.88
CA GLN A 171 22.67 -8.95 18.21
C GLN A 171 23.87 -8.30 17.53
#